data_AF-A0A2N1TA92-F1
#
_entry.id   AF-A0A2N1TA92-F1
#
_cell.length_a   1.000
_cell.length_b   1.000
_cell.length_c   1.000
_cell.angle_alpha   90.00
_cell.angle_beta   90.00
_cell.angle_gamma   90.00
#
_symmetry.space_group_name_H-M   'P 1'
#
loop_
_entity.id
_entity.type
_entity.pdbx_description
1 polymer ?
#
loop_
_entity_poly.entity_id
_entity_poly.type
_entity_poly.pdbx_seq_one_letter_code
_entity_poly.pdbx_strand_id
1 'polypeptide(L)' 'MSPLKEAAIVTIKRMPDECTAEDIMREVSFTIRVFDSLKHSQHGERISSAEMLKINKIWDNDF' A
#
# COMPACT_ATOMS: atom_id res chain seq x y z
N MET A 1 9.54 -6.54 -14.01
CA MET A 1 9.19 -6.68 -12.58
C MET A 1 7.69 -6.56 -12.41
N SER A 2 7.10 -6.97 -11.28
CA SER A 2 5.66 -6.74 -11.06
C SER A 2 5.38 -5.22 -10.99
N PRO A 3 4.22 -4.73 -11.50
CA PRO A 3 3.87 -3.31 -11.43
C PRO A 3 3.91 -2.75 -10.00
N LEU A 4 3.51 -3.58 -9.03
CA LEU A 4 3.54 -3.24 -7.61
C LEU A 4 4.97 -3.00 -7.09
N LYS A 5 5.91 -3.86 -7.49
CA LYS A 5 7.33 -3.71 -7.11
C LYS A 5 7.92 -2.43 -7.72
N GLU A 6 7.60 -2.14 -8.98
CA GLU A 6 8.07 -0.93 -9.65
C GLU A 6 7.52 0.32 -8.95
N ALA A 7 6.23 0.33 -8.63
CA ALA A 7 5.57 1.42 -7.91
C ALA A 7 6.22 1.67 -6.54
N ALA A 8 6.46 0.61 -5.75
CA ALA A 8 7.12 0.73 -4.45
C ALA A 8 8.53 1.33 -4.56
N ILE A 9 9.33 0.89 -5.54
CA ILE A 9 10.69 1.43 -5.75
C ILE A 9 10.63 2.92 -6.15
N VAL A 10 9.69 3.30 -7.03
CA VAL A 10 9.52 4.71 -7.42
C VAL A 10 9.07 5.56 -6.25
N THR A 11 8.18 5.05 -5.38
CA THR A 11 7.79 5.73 -4.14
C THR A 11 9.02 6.00 -3.27
N ILE A 12 9.82 4.96 -2.98
CA ILE A 12 11.04 5.10 -2.15
C ILE A 12 12.00 6.14 -2.75
N LYS A 13 12.23 6.12 -4.07
CA LYS A 13 13.11 7.07 -4.75
C LYS A 13 12.64 8.53 -4.70
N ARG A 14 11.36 8.78 -4.40
CA ARG A 14 10.77 10.13 -4.28
C ARG A 14 10.73 10.63 -2.84
N MET A 15 11.04 9.78 -1.87
CA MET A 15 11.09 10.16 -0.47
C MET A 15 12.33 11.01 -0.18
N PRO A 16 12.27 11.92 0.80
CA PRO A 16 13.46 12.60 1.32
C PRO A 16 14.52 11.62 1.81
N ASP A 17 15.80 11.99 1.69
CA ASP A 17 16.92 11.13 2.11
C ASP A 17 16.95 10.91 3.63
N GLU A 18 16.40 11.84 4.41
CA GLU A 18 16.29 11.78 5.86
C GLU A 18 15.15 10.88 6.38
N CYS A 19 14.42 10.20 5.51
CA CYS A 19 13.37 9.27 5.92
C CYS A 19 13.93 8.09 6.72
N THR A 20 13.26 7.77 7.81
CA THR A 20 13.55 6.58 8.60
C THR A 20 13.05 5.32 7.89
N ALA A 21 13.51 4.15 8.34
CA ALA A 21 12.96 2.89 7.86
C ALA A 21 11.44 2.78 8.10
N GLU A 22 10.93 3.35 9.19
CA GLU A 22 9.50 3.34 9.52
C GLU A 22 8.70 4.19 8.53
N ASP A 23 9.21 5.37 8.15
CA ASP A 23 8.60 6.22 7.13
C ASP A 23 8.49 5.48 5.79
N ILE A 24 9.59 4.82 5.39
CA ILE A 24 9.65 4.03 4.15
C ILE A 24 8.61 2.91 4.17
N MET A 25 8.52 2.15 5.27
CA MET A 25 7.57 1.05 5.39
C MET A 25 6.13 1.54 5.35
N ARG A 26 5.83 2.66 6.02
CA ARG A 26 4.51 3.28 6.01
C ARG A 26 4.08 3.67 4.60
N GLU A 27 4.97 4.32 3.86
CA GLU A 27 4.65 4.85 2.54
C GLU A 27 4.57 3.77 1.45
N VAL A 28 5.40 2.74 1.56
CA VAL A 28 5.28 1.53 0.72
C VAL A 28 3.99 0.78 1.04
N SER A 29 3.63 0.62 2.31
CA SER A 29 2.36 0.00 2.71
C SER A 29 1.16 0.75 2.14
N PHE A 30 1.18 2.09 2.19
CA PHE A 30 0.15 2.92 1.57
C PHE A 30 0.07 2.71 0.05
N THR A 31 1.21 2.72 -0.65
CA THR A 31 1.28 2.46 -2.10
C THR A 31 0.62 1.13 -2.47
N ILE A 32 0.89 0.09 -1.69
CA ILE A 32 0.30 -1.25 -1.89
C ILE A 32 -1.22 -1.21 -1.68
N ARG A 33 -1.70 -0.59 -0.60
CA ARG A 33 -3.14 -0.45 -0.31
C ARG A 33 -3.88 0.27 -1.43
N VAL A 34 -3.29 1.31 -2.01
CA VAL A 34 -3.86 2.03 -3.16
C VAL A 34 -3.94 1.12 -4.39
N PHE A 35 -2.86 0.40 -4.70
CA PHE A 35 -2.83 -0.52 -5.84
C PHE A 35 -3.85 -1.64 -5.73
N ASP A 36 -3.96 -2.26 -4.55
CA ASP A 36 -4.95 -3.30 -4.30
C ASP A 36 -6.36 -2.72 -4.42
N SER A 37 -6.63 -1.55 -3.83
CA SER A 37 -7.95 -0.90 -3.93
C SER A 37 -8.34 -0.58 -5.38
N LEU A 38 -7.39 -0.13 -6.20
CA LEU A 38 -7.61 0.11 -7.63
C LEU A 38 -7.93 -1.17 -8.38
N LYS A 39 -7.25 -2.28 -8.05
CA LYS A 39 -7.51 -3.59 -8.66
C LYS A 39 -8.94 -4.06 -8.38
N HIS A 40 -9.39 -4.01 -7.12
CA HIS A 40 -10.76 -4.39 -6.76
C HIS A 40 -11.79 -3.51 -7.50
N SER A 41 -11.54 -2.19 -7.57
CA SER A 41 -12.40 -1.25 -8.30
C SER A 41 -12.49 -1.57 -9.81
N GLN A 42 -11.36 -1.90 -10.45
CA GLN A 42 -11.32 -2.24 -11.89
C GLN A 42 -12.10 -3.52 -12.22
N HIS A 43 -12.24 -4.45 -11.27
CA HIS A 43 -13.03 -5.67 -11.43
C HIS A 43 -14.52 -5.46 -11.08
N GLY A 44 -14.93 -4.23 -10.76
CA GLY A 44 -16.31 -3.92 -10.33
C GLY A 44 -16.63 -4.42 -8.93
N GLU A 45 -15.61 -4.89 -8.19
CA GLU A 45 -15.76 -5.38 -6.83
C GLU A 45 -15.93 -4.18 -5.90
N ARG A 46 -17.04 -4.19 -5.16
CA ARG A 46 -17.30 -3.22 -4.10
C ARG A 46 -16.97 -3.89 -2.78
N ILE A 47 -15.92 -3.42 -2.13
CA ILE A 47 -15.63 -3.82 -0.76
C ILE A 47 -16.45 -2.96 0.20
N SER A 48 -17.04 -3.58 1.21
CA SER A 48 -17.69 -2.86 2.31
C SER A 48 -16.63 -2.17 3.18
N SER A 49 -17.06 -1.15 3.93
CA SER A 49 -16.17 -0.47 4.90
C SER A 49 -15.58 -1.44 5.93
N ALA A 50 -16.30 -2.52 6.28
CA ALA A 50 -15.82 -3.55 7.20
C ALA A 50 -14.72 -4.42 6.59
N GLU A 51 -14.82 -4.76 5.30
CA GLU A 51 -13.78 -5.49 4.57
C GLU A 51 -12.54 -4.62 4.37
N MET A 52 -12.73 -3.33 4.06
CA MET A 52 -11.63 -2.37 3.98
C MET A 52 -10.89 -2.24 5.32
N LEU A 53 -11.63 -2.24 6.44
CA LEU A 53 -11.06 -2.27 7.79
C LEU A 53 -10.27 -3.55 8.09
N LYS A 54 -10.73 -4.72 7.62
CA LYS A 54 -10.00 -5.98 7.78
C LYS A 54 -8.68 -5.97 6.99
N ILE A 55 -8.71 -5.49 5.76
CA ILE A 55 -7.50 -5.36 4.92
C ILE A 55 -6.47 -4.45 5.61
N ASN A 56 -6.91 -3.33 6.18
CA ASN A 56 -6.02 -2.44 6.93
C ASN A 56 -5.47 -3.08 8.22
N LYS A 57 -6.30 -3.82 8.97
CA LYS A 57 -5.90 -4.45 10.24
C LYS A 57 -4.94 -5.64 10.11
N ILE A 58 -4.87 -6.28 8.94
CA ILE A 58 -3.93 -7.38 8.71
C ILE A 58 -2.48 -6.87 8.81
N TRP A 59 -2.21 -5.66 8.33
CA TRP A 59 -0.86 -5.10 8.30
C TRP A 59 -0.52 -4.19 9.50
N ASP A 60 -1.53 -3.74 10.25
CA ASP A 60 -1.31 -3.00 11.51
C ASP A 60 -0.86 -3.91 12.67
N ASN A 61 -0.92 -5.25 12.52
CA ASN A 61 -0.43 -6.22 13.51
C ASN A 61 0.96 -6.82 13.17
N ASP A 62 1.55 -6.43 12.03
CA ASP A 62 2.85 -6.96 11.57
C ASP A 62 4.04 -6.05 11.92
N PHE A 63 3.84 -5.05 12.79
CA PHE A 63 4.88 -4.18 13.37
C PHE A 63 4.75 -4.06 14.88
#